data_AF-A0A8T5NLI2-F1
#
_entry.id   AF-A0A8T5NLI2-F1
#
_cell.length_a   1.000
_cell.length_b   1.000
_cell.length_c   1.000
_cell.angle_alpha   90.00
_cell.angle_beta   90.00
_cell.angle_gamma   90.00
#
_symmetry.space_group_name_H-M   'P 1'
#
loop_
_entity.id
_entity.type
_entity.pdbx_description
1 polymer ?
#
loop_
_entity_poly.entity_id
_entity_poly.type
_entity_poly.pdbx_seq_one_letter_code
_entity_poly.pdbx_strand_id
1 'polypeptide(L)' 'MGIVVDSDMKAKGKSIDIRDVLIAAITLQNEVSLLTRNREHFERIEELVLVD' A
#
# COMPACT_ATOMS: atom_id res chain seq x y z
N MET A 1 0.51 -8.55 -17.26
CA MET A 1 -0.28 -8.71 -16.02
C MET A 1 -0.53 -7.29 -15.50
N GLY A 2 -1.72 -6.74 -15.74
CA GLY A 2 -2.04 -5.36 -15.38
C GLY A 2 -2.34 -5.29 -13.88
N ILE A 3 -1.60 -4.46 -13.16
CA ILE A 3 -1.80 -4.27 -11.72
C ILE A 3 -3.03 -3.36 -11.58
N VAL A 4 -4.14 -3.93 -11.11
CA VAL A 4 -5.40 -3.22 -10.88
C VAL A 4 -5.33 -2.59 -9.49
N VAL A 5 -4.86 -1.34 -9.41
CA VAL A 5 -4.83 -0.54 -8.18
C VAL A 5 -5.66 0.73 -8.39
N ASP A 6 -6.97 0.63 -8.63
CA ASP A 6 -7.77 1.87 -8.55
C ASP A 6 -9.27 1.76 -8.24
N SER A 7 -9.89 0.58 -8.13
CA SER A 7 -11.37 0.56 -8.05
C SER A 7 -11.97 0.30 -6.67
N ASP A 8 -11.26 -0.32 -5.73
CA ASP A 8 -11.88 -0.72 -4.45
C ASP A 8 -11.61 0.22 -3.26
N MET A 9 -10.63 1.12 -3.36
CA MET A 9 -10.29 2.03 -2.25
C MET A 9 -11.06 3.37 -2.25
N LYS A 10 -11.68 3.77 -3.37
CA LYS A 10 -12.53 4.98 -3.41
C LYS A 10 -13.83 4.81 -2.62
N ALA A 11 -14.30 3.59 -2.41
CA ALA A 11 -15.57 3.30 -1.72
C ALA A 11 -15.50 3.41 -0.19
N LYS A 12 -14.30 3.52 0.42
CA LYS A 12 -14.12 3.50 1.88
C LYS A 12 -13.58 4.80 2.48
N GLY A 13 -13.83 5.98 1.89
CA GLY A 13 -13.75 7.29 2.59
C GLY A 13 -12.48 7.60 3.41
N LYS A 14 -11.39 6.88 3.19
CA LYS A 14 -10.14 6.93 3.95
C LYS A 14 -9.04 7.11 2.93
N SER A 15 -8.77 8.36 2.61
CA SER A 15 -7.80 8.81 1.64
C SER A 15 -6.42 8.21 1.97
N ILE A 16 -6.06 7.11 1.30
CA ILE A 16 -4.66 6.72 1.19
C ILE A 16 -4.09 7.68 0.14
N ASP A 17 -3.05 8.43 0.51
CA ASP A 17 -2.41 9.37 -0.39
C ASP A 17 -1.87 8.59 -1.60
N ILE A 18 -1.88 9.18 -2.79
CA ILE A 18 -1.34 8.54 -3.99
C ILE A 18 0.12 8.09 -3.78
N ARG A 19 0.86 8.81 -2.92
CA ARG A 19 2.20 8.43 -2.48
C ARG A 19 2.22 7.07 -1.79
N ASP A 20 1.31 6.81 -0.87
CA ASP A 20 1.25 5.55 -0.12
C ASP A 20 0.87 4.39 -1.04
N VAL A 21 -0.02 4.63 -2.00
CA VAL A 21 -0.38 3.64 -3.04
C VAL A 21 0.83 3.27 -3.90
N LEU A 22 1.60 4.27 -4.33
CA LEU A 22 2.80 4.05 -5.15
C LEU A 22 3.89 3.29 -4.37
N ILE A 23 4.12 3.66 -3.11
CA ILE A 23 5.07 2.95 -2.24
C ILE A 23 4.64 1.50 -2.09
N ALA A 24 3.36 1.27 -1.78
CA ALA A 24 2.80 -0.08 -1.65
C ALA A 24 2.99 -0.90 -2.93
N ALA A 25 2.64 -0.33 -4.09
CA ALA A 25 2.77 -1.00 -5.38
C ALA A 25 4.22 -1.38 -5.70
N ILE A 26 5.18 -0.48 -5.43
CA ILE A 26 6.61 -0.77 -5.64
C ILE A 26 7.08 -1.88 -4.70
N THR A 27 6.71 -1.82 -3.42
CA THR A 27 7.07 -2.84 -2.43
C THR A 27 6.53 -4.22 -2.83
N LEU A 28 5.26 -4.30 -3.22
CA LEU A 28 4.62 -5.53 -3.68
C LEU A 28 5.25 -6.05 -4.97
N GLN A 29 5.52 -5.17 -5.94
CA GLN A 29 6.13 -5.55 -7.21
C GLN A 29 7.54 -6.13 -7.06
N ASN A 30 8.29 -5.68 -6.06
CA ASN A 30 9.65 -6.15 -5.80
C ASN A 30 9.70 -7.26 -4.75
N GLU A 31 8.56 -7.67 -4.19
CA GLU A 31 8.46 -8.70 -3.13
C GLU A 31 9.37 -8.39 -1.92
N VAL A 32 9.52 -7.12 -1.57
CA VAL A 32 10.34 -6.65 -0.45
C VAL A 32 9.48 -6.24 0.74
N SER A 33 10.07 -6.17 1.93
CA SER A 33 9.41 -5.62 3.12
C SER A 33 9.52 -4.09 3.17
N LEU A 34 8.47 -3.41 3.65
CA LEU A 34 8.45 -1.96 3.84
C LEU A 34 8.80 -1.58 5.29
N LEU A 35 9.91 -0.88 5.44
CA LEU A 35 10.28 -0.20 6.70
C LEU A 35 9.67 1.21 6.69
N THR A 36 8.76 1.49 7.61
CA THR A 36 8.07 2.80 7.68
C THR A 36 7.72 3.18 9.11
N ARG A 37 7.76 4.48 9.39
CA ARG A 37 7.25 5.05 10.66
C ARG A 37 5.74 5.31 10.62
N ASN A 38 5.14 5.27 9.43
CA ASN A 38 3.70 5.51 9.23
C ASN A 38 2.95 4.19 9.15
N ARG A 39 3.15 3.27 10.10
CA ARG A 39 2.57 1.92 10.05
C ARG A 39 1.06 1.95 9.86
N GLU A 40 0.35 2.84 10.56
CA GLU A 40 -1.12 2.99 10.47
C GLU A 40 -1.67 3.21 9.04
N HIS A 41 -0.87 3.80 8.15
CA HIS A 41 -1.25 4.01 6.74
C HIS A 41 -1.12 2.73 5.93
N PHE A 42 -0.04 1.98 6.14
CA PHE A 42 0.32 0.80 5.35
C PHE A 42 -0.23 -0.50 5.93
N GLU A 43 -0.57 -0.55 7.22
CA GLU A 43 -1.23 -1.69 7.87
C GLU A 43 -2.62 -2.00 7.28
N ARG A 44 -3.22 -1.04 6.56
CA ARG A 44 -4.50 -1.23 5.86
C ARG A 44 -4.35 -2.03 4.56
N ILE A 45 -3.13 -2.24 4.10
CA ILE A 45 -2.82 -2.99 2.89
C ILE A 45 -2.36 -4.37 3.34
N GLU A 46 -3.30 -5.33 3.36
CA GLU A 46 -3.08 -6.68 3.89
C GLU A 46 -1.91 -7.42 3.20
N GLU A 47 -1.59 -7.04 1.96
CA GLU A 47 -0.54 -7.66 1.16
C GLU A 47 0.89 -7.15 1.51
N LEU A 48 1.02 -6.06 2.29
CA LEU A 48 2.33 -5.50 2.64
C LEU A 48 2.96 -6.17 3.87
N VAL A 49 4.23 -6.54 3.74
CA VAL A 49 5.06 -6.99 4.86
C VAL A 49 5.75 -5.78 5.49
N LEU A 50 5.33 -5.40 6.69
CA LEU A 50 5.91 -4.28 7.44
C LEU A 50 6.96 -4.76 8.45
N VAL A 51 8.14 -4.14 8.42
CA VAL A 51 9.26 -4.41 9.35
C VAL A 51 9.54 -3.18 10.22
N ASP A 52 10.13 -3.38 11.40
CA ASP A 52 10.52 -2.33 12.36
C ASP A 52 11.99 -1.92 12.25
#